data_AF-A0A166EQN9-F1
#
_entry.id   AF-A0A166EQN9-F1
#
_cell.length_a   1.000
_cell.length_b   1.000
_cell.length_c   1.000
_cell.angle_alpha   90.00
_cell.angle_beta   90.00
_cell.angle_gamma   90.00
#
_symmetry.space_group_name_H-M   'P 1'
#
loop_
_entity.id
_entity.type
_entity.pdbx_description
1 polymer ?
#
loop_
_entity_poly.entity_id
_entity_poly.type
_entity_poly.pdbx_seq_one_letter_code
_entity_poly.pdbx_strand_id
1 'polypeptide(L)'
;MSDEKPRTATEDLAKQRVAHYDYYHDPRTFSYKLRKTIKPKEKKIKERKHALVVRRLIDERGKHTGTVIDIKSPALCEVLLEINAGVEGLELSRHEAVASTELMYYSHDGLIKRLAVERDKEPQDQTESLIVDIIAAIHVVEEDLAHTLLGITQLTSEGEITFDLLWALFKPNSLIYSYHSPTEQSRMLLVRRIEYGMHMDRTRYLKLSCDILHDDGNLFGFAREHLEITEYRGVRTITDLPTYPLQYHPNADAVYAQAIEMGKRYVQMPQHSYHEISGLAVREGGKFYTSGRVMISPSAFHRFQPNSSYNPSVRRALRKDDLTDDNYAICTPILLGFAFDRKSWGAFAMSRIKDVRWNDDAFGALVLGHKQKTLIHGLVRQHASKEGGFDDIIEGKGKGLIGLLAGTPGCGKTLTAEAVAEITHKPLYAVSAGELGTTPDYVEHKLTQVLELAQLWDAVLLLDEAEVFLQQRNATDINRNALVSIFLRQLEYYRGILILTTNMAEQVDRAFESRIHFSVYYPELGVAARKSIWMTFLNKISLDVSKEDLDRLSEHRINGRQIKNVVSSAQTISLANGSPRLKLEEVDVVLGVLHDWQSATQTPARAT
;
A
#
# COMPACT_ATOMS: atom_id res chain seq x y z
N MET A 1 9.76 36.75 -49.15
CA MET A 1 8.95 37.97 -48.93
C MET A 1 8.08 37.66 -47.73
N SER A 2 8.32 38.37 -46.64
CA SER A 2 7.76 38.14 -45.31
C SER A 2 6.34 38.72 -45.20
N ASP A 3 5.36 37.85 -44.98
CA ASP A 3 4.03 38.24 -44.49
C ASP A 3 4.15 38.62 -43.01
N GLU A 4 4.41 39.90 -42.71
CA GLU A 4 4.15 40.45 -41.38
C GLU A 4 2.64 40.73 -41.27
N LYS A 5 1.95 39.99 -40.39
CA LYS A 5 0.59 40.33 -39.95
C LYS A 5 0.58 41.78 -39.41
N PRO A 6 -0.51 42.55 -39.63
CA PRO A 6 -0.60 43.91 -39.12
C PRO A 6 -0.55 43.92 -37.59
N ARG A 7 0.45 44.61 -37.02
CA ARG A 7 0.66 44.78 -35.58
C ARG A 7 -0.49 45.58 -34.97
N THR A 8 -1.06 45.10 -33.86
CA THR A 8 -2.18 45.79 -33.18
C THR A 8 -1.66 46.80 -32.16
N ALA A 9 -2.36 47.93 -31.95
CA ALA A 9 -1.92 48.97 -31.00
C ALA A 9 -1.71 48.43 -29.56
N THR A 10 -2.44 47.38 -29.19
CA THR A 10 -2.33 46.66 -27.92
C THR A 10 -0.98 45.91 -27.79
N GLU A 11 -0.45 45.34 -28.88
CA GLU A 11 0.85 44.66 -28.88
C GLU A 11 2.02 45.63 -28.66
N ASP A 12 1.96 46.81 -29.28
CA ASP A 12 2.96 47.87 -29.09
C ASP A 12 2.96 48.40 -27.65
N LEU A 13 1.78 48.48 -27.01
CA LEU A 13 1.65 48.85 -25.60
C LEU A 13 2.21 47.76 -24.68
N ALA A 14 1.95 46.48 -24.97
CA ALA A 14 2.47 45.36 -24.19
C ALA A 14 4.00 45.32 -24.18
N LYS A 15 4.64 45.55 -25.34
CA LYS A 15 6.12 45.65 -25.41
C LYS A 15 6.69 46.78 -24.56
N GLN A 16 5.98 47.89 -24.40
CA GLN A 16 6.40 48.99 -23.53
C GLN A 16 6.24 48.68 -22.03
N ARG A 17 5.46 47.66 -21.67
CA ARG A 17 5.24 47.20 -20.29
C ARG A 17 6.33 46.26 -19.78
N VAL A 18 7.23 45.80 -20.64
CA VAL A 18 8.41 44.99 -20.29
C VAL A 18 9.67 45.85 -20.26
N ALA A 19 10.56 45.62 -19.29
CA ALA A 19 11.88 46.26 -19.26
C ALA A 19 13.00 45.26 -18.94
N HIS A 20 14.08 45.30 -19.73
CA HIS A 20 15.26 44.45 -19.56
C HIS A 20 16.44 45.21 -18.95
N TYR A 21 16.99 44.66 -17.87
CA TYR A 21 18.15 45.22 -17.16
C TYR A 21 19.18 44.14 -16.78
N ASP A 22 20.43 44.57 -16.65
CA ASP A 22 21.46 43.80 -15.96
C ASP A 22 21.50 44.23 -14.49
N TYR A 23 21.50 43.26 -13.58
CA TYR A 23 21.72 43.44 -12.15
C TYR A 23 23.14 42.99 -11.81
N TYR A 24 23.98 43.94 -11.39
CA TYR A 24 25.42 43.71 -11.22
C TYR A 24 25.94 44.37 -9.95
N HIS A 25 27.03 43.84 -9.40
CA HIS A 25 27.76 44.45 -8.29
C HIS A 25 28.62 45.62 -8.83
N ASP A 26 28.36 46.84 -8.35
CA ASP A 26 29.18 48.01 -8.69
C ASP A 26 30.39 48.10 -7.73
N PRO A 27 31.62 47.83 -8.21
CA PRO A 27 32.81 47.85 -7.37
C PRO A 27 33.15 49.24 -6.84
N ARG A 28 32.56 50.32 -7.40
CA ARG A 28 32.80 51.70 -6.94
C ARG A 28 31.94 52.07 -5.74
N THR A 29 30.73 51.50 -5.64
CA THR A 29 29.79 51.82 -4.56
C THR A 29 29.54 50.65 -3.60
N PHE A 30 30.20 49.50 -3.82
CA PHE A 30 30.02 48.27 -3.05
C PHE A 30 28.54 47.89 -2.88
N SER A 31 27.76 48.11 -3.93
CA SER A 31 26.32 47.90 -3.93
C SER A 31 25.85 47.38 -5.28
N TYR A 32 24.76 46.62 -5.26
CA TYR A 32 24.16 46.10 -6.49
C TYR A 32 23.30 47.17 -7.17
N LYS A 33 23.43 47.29 -8.50
CA LYS A 33 22.72 48.29 -9.31
C LYS A 33 22.11 47.67 -10.57
N LEU A 34 21.11 48.35 -11.12
CA LEU A 34 20.46 48.02 -12.40
C LEU A 34 20.97 48.93 -13.53
N ARG A 35 21.25 48.36 -14.71
CA ARG A 35 21.56 49.10 -15.95
C ARG A 35 20.85 48.49 -17.15
N LYS A 36 20.57 49.26 -18.21
CA LYS A 36 19.91 48.72 -19.42
C LYS A 36 20.84 47.79 -20.20
N THR A 37 20.32 46.64 -20.66
CA THR A 37 21.08 45.61 -21.37
C THR A 37 21.61 46.05 -22.75
N ILE A 38 20.86 46.88 -23.49
CA ILE A 38 21.21 47.24 -24.89
C ILE A 38 22.00 48.57 -24.99
N LYS A 39 22.01 49.41 -23.95
CA LYS A 39 22.79 50.66 -23.89
C LYS A 39 23.18 50.96 -22.43
N PRO A 40 24.45 50.77 -22.02
CA PRO A 40 24.91 50.99 -20.64
C PRO A 40 25.00 52.49 -20.33
N LYS A 41 23.84 53.15 -20.20
CA LYS A 41 23.73 54.50 -19.62
C LYS A 41 22.96 54.36 -18.31
N GLU A 42 23.57 54.81 -17.21
CA GLU A 42 22.86 55.02 -15.95
C GLU A 42 21.80 56.10 -16.17
N LYS A 43 20.53 55.73 -16.25
CA LYS A 43 19.40 56.65 -16.15
C LYS A 43 18.61 56.28 -14.91
N LYS A 44 18.09 57.26 -14.17
CA LYS A 44 17.12 57.04 -13.08
C LYS A 44 15.96 56.19 -13.62
N ILE A 45 15.84 54.97 -13.11
CA ILE A 45 14.84 53.99 -13.53
C ILE A 45 13.49 54.41 -12.93
N LYS A 46 12.47 54.54 -13.78
CA LYS A 46 11.09 54.79 -13.33
C LYS A 46 10.38 53.44 -13.23
N GLU A 47 10.63 52.71 -12.15
CA GLU A 47 10.14 51.33 -11.93
C GLU A 47 8.61 51.21 -12.02
N ARG A 48 7.86 52.25 -11.66
CA ARG A 48 6.38 52.25 -11.60
C ARG A 48 5.65 52.20 -12.96
N LYS A 49 6.35 52.21 -14.11
CA LYS A 49 5.71 52.19 -15.44
C LYS A 49 5.55 50.78 -16.02
N HIS A 50 6.39 49.83 -15.61
CA HIS A 50 6.47 48.50 -16.22
C HIS A 50 5.63 47.48 -15.45
N ALA A 51 5.00 46.53 -16.16
CA ALA A 51 4.35 45.37 -15.56
C ALA A 51 5.38 44.31 -15.15
N LEU A 52 6.44 44.19 -15.94
CA LEU A 52 7.44 43.13 -15.87
C LEU A 52 8.84 43.73 -16.00
N VAL A 53 9.76 43.30 -15.14
CA VAL A 53 11.16 43.70 -15.19
C VAL A 53 12.04 42.45 -15.27
N VAL A 54 12.62 42.19 -16.44
CA VAL A 54 13.55 41.08 -16.67
C VAL A 54 14.94 41.50 -16.24
N ARG A 55 15.49 40.84 -15.21
CA ARG A 55 16.82 41.10 -14.65
C ARG A 55 17.77 39.96 -14.96
N ARG A 56 18.84 40.26 -15.70
CA ARG A 56 19.99 39.36 -15.87
C ARG A 56 20.91 39.51 -14.67
N LEU A 57 21.12 38.44 -13.92
CA LEU A 57 22.04 38.41 -12.79
C LEU A 57 23.47 38.27 -13.33
N ILE A 58 24.31 39.25 -13.00
CA ILE A 58 25.71 39.32 -13.41
C ILE A 58 26.58 39.23 -12.16
N ASP A 59 27.49 38.25 -12.12
CA ASP A 59 28.44 38.11 -11.02
C ASP A 59 29.53 39.20 -11.02
N GLU A 60 30.36 39.20 -9.98
CA GLU A 60 31.48 40.15 -9.83
C GLU A 60 32.53 40.03 -10.96
N ARG A 61 32.55 38.90 -11.68
CA ARG A 61 33.43 38.65 -12.82
C ARG A 61 32.80 39.08 -14.15
N GLY A 62 31.59 39.67 -14.12
CA GLY A 62 30.87 40.11 -15.31
C GLY A 62 30.17 38.97 -16.06
N LYS A 63 30.11 37.77 -15.51
CA LYS A 63 29.46 36.61 -16.12
C LYS A 63 27.99 36.56 -15.76
N HIS A 64 27.15 36.25 -16.75
CA HIS A 64 25.72 35.99 -16.54
C HIS A 64 25.53 34.67 -15.78
N THR A 65 24.84 34.72 -14.65
CA THR A 65 24.61 33.58 -13.75
C THR A 65 23.16 33.13 -13.70
N GLY A 66 22.22 33.95 -14.17
CA GLY A 66 20.80 33.61 -14.21
C GLY A 66 19.92 34.78 -14.62
N THR A 67 18.63 34.53 -14.79
CA THR A 67 17.64 35.56 -15.13
C THR A 67 16.44 35.43 -14.20
N VAL A 68 15.97 36.55 -13.66
CA VAL A 68 14.77 36.63 -12.81
C VAL A 68 13.84 37.71 -13.34
N ILE A 69 12.53 37.57 -13.10
CA ILE A 69 11.51 38.44 -13.66
C ILE A 69 10.69 39.01 -12.52
N ASP A 70 10.82 40.31 -12.26
CA ASP A 70 9.99 40.96 -11.24
C ASP A 70 8.61 41.24 -11.81
N ILE A 71 7.58 40.72 -11.16
CA ILE A 71 6.18 40.98 -11.50
C ILE A 71 5.73 42.20 -10.70
N LYS A 72 5.55 43.33 -11.38
CA LYS A 72 5.14 44.60 -10.76
C LYS A 72 3.63 44.86 -10.86
N SER A 73 2.92 44.13 -11.73
CA SER A 73 1.47 44.21 -11.87
C SER A 73 0.76 43.27 -10.88
N PRO A 74 0.01 43.77 -9.88
CA PRO A 74 -0.68 42.92 -8.92
C PRO A 74 -1.71 41.99 -9.56
N ALA A 75 -2.46 42.48 -10.55
CA ALA A 75 -3.46 41.68 -11.26
C ALA A 75 -2.81 40.54 -12.07
N LEU A 76 -1.62 40.78 -12.65
CA LEU A 76 -0.85 39.72 -13.30
C LEU A 76 -0.31 38.70 -12.28
N CYS A 77 0.11 39.14 -11.09
CA CYS A 77 0.49 38.23 -10.01
C CYS A 77 -0.67 37.30 -9.62
N GLU A 78 -1.88 37.83 -9.48
CA GLU A 78 -3.07 37.03 -9.17
C GLU A 78 -3.34 35.99 -10.26
N VAL A 79 -3.28 36.39 -11.54
CA VAL A 79 -3.41 35.45 -12.67
C VAL A 79 -2.34 34.36 -12.62
N LEU A 80 -1.08 34.71 -12.34
CA LEU A 80 -0.01 33.72 -12.24
C LEU A 80 -0.19 32.79 -11.03
N LEU A 81 -0.70 33.30 -9.90
CA LEU A 81 -1.03 32.49 -8.72
C LEU A 81 -2.19 31.52 -9.01
N GLU A 82 -3.22 31.97 -9.73
CA GLU A 82 -4.33 31.13 -10.18
C GLU A 82 -3.86 30.02 -11.13
N ILE A 83 -3.07 30.37 -12.16
CA ILE A 83 -2.52 29.41 -13.14
C ILE A 83 -1.67 28.35 -12.44
N ASN A 84 -0.88 28.74 -11.44
CA ASN A 84 0.04 27.86 -10.73
C ASN A 84 -0.50 27.38 -9.38
N ALA A 85 -1.83 27.33 -9.22
CA ALA A 85 -2.44 26.88 -7.98
C ALA A 85 -1.94 25.48 -7.57
N GLY A 86 -1.45 25.34 -6.34
CA GLY A 86 -0.90 24.09 -5.81
C GLY A 86 0.55 23.78 -6.18
N VAL A 87 1.22 24.60 -6.99
CA VAL A 87 2.67 24.51 -7.22
C VAL A 87 3.40 25.00 -5.97
N GLU A 88 4.40 24.24 -5.51
CA GLU A 88 5.16 24.57 -4.31
C GLU A 88 6.39 25.43 -4.63
N GLY A 89 6.77 26.31 -3.70
CA GLY A 89 8.00 27.11 -3.81
C GLY A 89 7.88 28.38 -4.66
N LEU A 90 6.66 28.83 -4.98
CA LEU A 90 6.43 30.09 -5.68
C LEU A 90 6.74 31.30 -4.79
N GLU A 91 7.52 32.26 -5.31
CA GLU A 91 7.82 33.53 -4.63
C GLU A 91 6.92 34.69 -5.11
N LEU A 92 5.71 34.39 -5.55
CA LEU A 92 4.77 35.38 -6.10
C LEU A 92 3.92 36.10 -5.04
N SER A 93 3.82 35.55 -3.82
CA SER A 93 2.99 36.11 -2.74
C SER A 93 3.70 37.16 -1.87
N ARG A 94 4.96 37.50 -2.19
CA ARG A 94 5.75 38.49 -1.43
C ARG A 94 5.47 39.91 -1.92
N HIS A 95 5.79 40.92 -1.10
CA HIS A 95 5.69 42.36 -1.45
C HIS A 95 6.49 42.73 -2.71
N GLU A 96 7.47 41.91 -3.10
CA GLU A 96 8.19 41.99 -4.37
C GLU A 96 8.11 40.62 -5.04
N ALA A 97 7.05 40.40 -5.84
CA ALA A 97 6.84 39.15 -6.54
C ALA A 97 7.94 38.94 -7.60
N VAL A 98 8.66 37.82 -7.50
CA VAL A 98 9.71 37.43 -8.44
C VAL A 98 9.37 36.07 -9.03
N ALA A 99 9.40 35.99 -10.35
CA ALA A 99 9.26 34.77 -11.12
C ALA A 99 10.60 34.32 -11.70
N SER A 100 10.82 33.01 -11.75
CA SER A 100 11.91 32.45 -12.54
C SER A 100 11.51 32.33 -14.01
N THR A 101 12.48 32.15 -14.89
CA THR A 101 12.22 31.88 -16.32
C THR A 101 11.41 30.60 -16.52
N GLU A 102 11.66 29.58 -15.70
CA GLU A 102 10.94 28.30 -15.73
C GLU A 102 9.47 28.49 -15.35
N LEU A 103 9.18 29.29 -14.32
CA LEU A 103 7.80 29.60 -13.92
C LEU A 103 7.01 30.26 -15.05
N MET A 104 7.63 31.22 -15.74
CA MET A 104 6.99 31.89 -16.88
C MET A 104 6.76 30.90 -18.03
N TYR A 105 7.73 30.02 -18.31
CA TYR A 105 7.55 28.93 -19.27
C TYR A 105 6.37 28.01 -18.91
N TYR A 106 6.26 27.56 -17.66
CA TYR A 106 5.14 26.72 -17.23
C TYR A 106 3.79 27.44 -17.32
N SER A 107 3.79 28.75 -17.10
CA SER A 107 2.58 29.58 -17.11
C SER A 107 2.10 29.95 -18.51
N HIS A 108 2.92 29.74 -19.55
CA HIS A 108 2.67 30.20 -20.91
C HIS A 108 1.30 29.80 -21.47
N ASP A 109 0.99 28.50 -21.46
CA ASP A 109 -0.28 27.98 -21.97
C ASP A 109 -1.48 28.51 -21.16
N GLY A 110 -1.29 28.67 -19.85
CA GLY A 110 -2.30 29.25 -18.95
C GLY A 110 -2.54 30.73 -19.22
N LEU A 111 -1.48 31.50 -19.50
CA LEU A 111 -1.56 32.92 -19.85
C LEU A 111 -2.29 33.11 -21.19
N ILE A 112 -2.03 32.26 -22.19
CA ILE A 112 -2.75 32.28 -23.47
C ILE A 112 -4.25 32.00 -23.27
N LYS A 113 -4.58 30.95 -22.50
CA LYS A 113 -5.98 30.62 -22.18
C LYS A 113 -6.66 31.75 -21.43
N ARG A 114 -5.98 32.35 -20.45
CA ARG A 114 -6.52 33.48 -19.69
C ARG A 114 -6.71 34.72 -20.57
N LEU A 115 -5.79 34.99 -21.48
CA LEU A 115 -5.92 36.09 -22.45
C LEU A 115 -7.17 35.93 -23.31
N ALA A 116 -7.47 34.72 -23.79
CA ALA A 116 -8.69 34.45 -24.55
C ALA A 116 -9.94 34.73 -23.69
N VAL A 117 -9.99 34.24 -22.46
CA VAL A 117 -11.10 34.48 -21.53
C VAL A 117 -11.31 35.97 -21.26
N GLU A 118 -10.24 36.74 -21.02
CA GLU A 118 -10.35 38.17 -20.75
C GLU A 118 -10.80 38.96 -21.99
N ARG A 119 -10.46 38.52 -23.21
CA ARG A 119 -10.90 39.15 -24.46
C ARG A 119 -12.37 38.87 -24.80
N ASP A 120 -12.90 37.72 -24.37
CA ASP A 120 -14.28 37.32 -24.61
C ASP A 120 -15.29 37.96 -23.63
N LYS A 121 -14.82 38.64 -22.59
CA LYS A 121 -15.69 39.41 -21.66
C LYS A 121 -16.38 40.57 -22.37
N GLU A 122 -17.55 40.96 -21.88
CA GLU A 122 -18.23 42.16 -22.36
C GLU A 122 -17.34 43.41 -22.15
N PRO A 123 -17.38 44.42 -23.04
CA PRO A 123 -16.49 45.58 -22.97
C PRO A 123 -16.48 46.33 -21.62
N GLN A 124 -17.59 46.27 -20.88
CA GLN A 124 -17.74 46.87 -19.55
C GLN A 124 -17.00 46.11 -18.44
N ASP A 125 -16.73 44.82 -18.64
CA ASP A 125 -16.04 43.93 -17.69
C ASP A 125 -14.57 43.68 -18.08
N GLN A 126 -14.14 44.17 -19.24
CA GLN A 126 -12.76 44.05 -19.72
C GLN A 126 -11.84 44.98 -18.93
N THR A 127 -10.76 44.40 -18.40
CA THR A 127 -9.66 45.18 -17.83
C THR A 127 -8.54 45.30 -18.86
N GLU A 128 -8.58 46.35 -19.69
CA GLU A 128 -7.61 46.56 -20.78
C GLU A 128 -6.15 46.51 -20.30
N SER A 129 -5.87 47.06 -19.11
CA SER A 129 -4.53 47.03 -18.51
C SER A 129 -4.04 45.61 -18.19
N LEU A 130 -4.92 44.72 -17.74
CA LEU A 130 -4.61 43.32 -17.47
C LEU A 130 -4.36 42.56 -18.77
N ILE A 131 -5.18 42.79 -19.80
CA ILE A 131 -4.98 42.20 -21.14
C ILE A 131 -3.59 42.55 -21.68
N VAL A 132 -3.20 43.83 -21.61
CA VAL A 132 -1.87 44.29 -22.02
C VAL A 132 -0.77 43.64 -21.17
N ASP A 133 -0.97 43.48 -19.86
CA ASP A 133 0.02 42.85 -18.97
C ASP A 133 0.19 41.35 -19.21
N ILE A 134 -0.90 40.63 -19.54
CA ILE A 134 -0.85 39.21 -19.93
C ILE A 134 -0.12 39.06 -21.27
N ILE A 135 -0.39 39.92 -22.26
CA ILE A 135 0.34 39.91 -23.54
C ILE A 135 1.83 40.20 -23.30
N ALA A 136 2.16 41.14 -22.41
CA ALA A 136 3.53 41.43 -22.04
C ALA A 136 4.23 40.21 -21.41
N ALA A 137 3.52 39.45 -20.57
CA ALA A 137 4.03 38.21 -19.98
C ALA A 137 4.28 37.11 -21.03
N ILE A 138 3.35 36.95 -21.99
CA ILE A 138 3.51 36.02 -23.12
C ILE A 138 4.73 36.39 -23.96
N HIS A 139 4.90 37.67 -24.31
CA HIS A 139 6.06 38.14 -25.07
C HIS A 139 7.38 37.86 -24.35
N VAL A 140 7.45 38.00 -23.02
CA VAL A 140 8.66 37.63 -22.27
C VAL A 140 8.99 36.15 -22.47
N VAL A 141 8.00 35.26 -22.48
CA VAL A 141 8.26 33.84 -22.75
C VAL A 141 8.68 33.62 -24.21
N GLU A 142 7.94 34.16 -25.17
CA GLU A 142 8.15 33.93 -26.60
C GLU A 142 9.45 34.56 -27.11
N GLU A 143 9.85 35.73 -26.61
CA GLU A 143 11.05 36.44 -27.03
C GLU A 143 12.29 36.06 -26.20
N ASP A 144 12.22 36.09 -24.85
CA ASP A 144 13.38 35.83 -24.00
C ASP A 144 13.74 34.33 -23.90
N LEU A 145 12.78 33.42 -24.12
CA LEU A 145 13.00 31.96 -24.11
C LEU A 145 12.94 31.34 -25.51
N ALA A 146 12.90 32.13 -26.59
CA ALA A 146 12.76 31.65 -27.97
C ALA A 146 13.70 30.49 -28.33
N HIS A 147 15.00 30.63 -28.04
CA HIS A 147 16.00 29.60 -28.33
C HIS A 147 15.75 28.30 -27.55
N THR A 148 15.37 28.42 -26.28
CA THR A 148 15.05 27.29 -25.41
C THR A 148 13.78 26.60 -25.89
N LEU A 149 12.74 27.37 -26.23
CA LEU A 149 11.47 26.86 -26.78
C LEU A 149 11.69 26.09 -28.09
N LEU A 150 12.50 26.61 -29.01
CA LEU A 150 12.85 25.94 -30.26
C LEU A 150 13.54 24.60 -30.00
N GLY A 151 14.54 24.58 -29.11
CA GLY A 151 15.25 23.35 -28.74
C GLY A 151 14.35 22.31 -28.09
N ILE A 152 13.47 22.73 -27.16
CA ILE A 152 12.49 21.83 -26.53
C ILE A 152 11.53 21.29 -27.57
N THR A 153 10.95 22.14 -28.41
CA THR A 153 9.92 21.76 -29.40
C THR A 153 10.49 20.79 -30.44
N GLN A 154 11.73 21.01 -30.89
CA GLN A 154 12.39 20.11 -31.82
C GLN A 154 12.53 18.70 -31.21
N LEU A 155 13.13 18.61 -30.02
CA LEU A 155 13.35 17.33 -29.35
C LEU A 155 12.03 16.62 -29.01
N THR A 156 11.05 17.33 -28.44
CA THR A 156 9.78 16.72 -28.04
C THR A 156 8.93 16.28 -29.23
N SER A 157 9.06 16.94 -30.40
CA SER A 157 8.40 16.52 -31.64
C SER A 157 8.93 15.19 -32.18
N GLU A 158 10.20 14.87 -31.88
CA GLU A 158 10.84 13.60 -32.21
C GLU A 158 10.65 12.55 -31.10
N GLY A 159 9.95 12.89 -30.00
CA GLY A 159 9.76 12.01 -28.84
C GLY A 159 11.00 11.87 -27.97
N GLU A 160 11.91 12.83 -28.06
CA GLU A 160 13.24 12.80 -27.46
C GLU A 160 13.47 13.96 -26.48
N ILE A 161 14.48 13.85 -25.62
CA ILE A 161 14.86 14.91 -24.68
C ILE A 161 16.32 14.75 -24.21
N THR A 162 16.93 15.85 -23.76
CA THR A 162 18.24 15.87 -23.09
C THR A 162 18.08 16.13 -21.59
N PHE A 163 19.07 15.72 -20.79
CA PHE A 163 19.01 15.87 -19.34
C PHE A 163 18.81 17.32 -18.88
N ASP A 164 19.49 18.28 -19.51
CA ASP A 164 19.44 19.70 -19.16
C ASP A 164 18.08 20.36 -19.49
N LEU A 165 17.24 19.72 -20.31
CA LEU A 165 15.92 20.20 -20.70
C LEU A 165 14.76 19.44 -20.02
N LEU A 166 15.06 18.51 -19.10
CA LEU A 166 14.00 17.76 -18.41
C LEU A 166 13.08 18.67 -17.58
N TRP A 167 13.58 19.77 -17.02
CA TRP A 167 12.73 20.74 -16.34
C TRP A 167 11.60 21.26 -17.24
N ALA A 168 11.82 21.37 -18.55
CA ALA A 168 10.80 21.84 -19.48
C ALA A 168 9.83 20.74 -19.92
N LEU A 169 10.26 19.48 -19.83
CA LEU A 169 9.44 18.30 -20.11
C LEU A 169 8.43 18.04 -18.99
N PHE A 170 8.88 18.09 -17.73
CA PHE A 170 8.01 17.94 -16.58
C PHE A 170 7.43 19.30 -16.21
N LYS A 171 6.11 19.48 -16.38
CA LYS A 171 5.45 20.71 -15.92
C LYS A 171 4.83 20.49 -14.54
N PRO A 172 4.91 21.43 -13.60
CA PRO A 172 4.09 21.37 -12.39
C PRO A 172 2.60 21.22 -12.73
N ASN A 173 1.86 20.56 -11.84
CA ASN A 173 0.45 20.19 -12.01
C ASN A 173 0.16 19.30 -13.23
N SER A 174 1.16 18.58 -13.75
CA SER A 174 0.96 17.56 -14.80
C SER A 174 1.05 16.14 -14.27
N LEU A 175 0.31 15.24 -14.91
CA LEU A 175 0.34 13.81 -14.62
C LEU A 175 1.54 13.16 -15.30
N ILE A 176 2.26 12.34 -14.53
CA ILE A 176 3.37 11.53 -15.04
C ILE A 176 3.03 10.05 -14.88
N TYR A 177 3.54 9.25 -15.80
CA TYR A 177 3.56 7.80 -15.72
C TYR A 177 4.87 7.32 -15.08
N SER A 178 4.79 6.33 -14.20
CA SER A 178 5.94 5.64 -13.63
C SER A 178 5.63 4.17 -13.37
N TYR A 179 6.64 3.31 -13.49
CA TYR A 179 6.53 1.91 -13.11
C TYR A 179 7.07 1.68 -11.69
N HIS A 180 6.20 1.26 -10.77
CA HIS A 180 6.54 0.96 -9.39
C HIS A 180 7.22 -0.42 -9.29
N SER A 181 8.54 -0.44 -9.53
CA SER A 181 9.40 -1.64 -9.49
C SER A 181 9.28 -2.52 -8.24
N PRO A 182 9.05 -2.00 -7.01
CA PRO A 182 8.91 -2.86 -5.83
C PRO A 182 7.73 -3.81 -5.91
N THR A 183 6.58 -3.38 -6.46
CA THR A 183 5.36 -4.20 -6.57
C THR A 183 4.93 -4.52 -7.98
N GLU A 184 5.74 -4.14 -8.99
CA GLU A 184 5.55 -4.46 -10.41
C GLU A 184 4.22 -3.94 -10.98
N GLN A 185 3.94 -2.67 -10.73
CA GLN A 185 2.69 -2.04 -11.13
C GLN A 185 2.93 -0.68 -11.78
N SER A 186 2.12 -0.39 -12.78
CA SER A 186 1.97 0.93 -13.34
C SER A 186 1.32 1.87 -12.33
N ARG A 187 1.78 3.11 -12.27
CA ARG A 187 1.18 4.16 -11.43
C ARG A 187 1.27 5.51 -12.10
N MET A 188 0.46 6.44 -11.61
CA MET A 188 0.53 7.83 -11.98
C MET A 188 0.78 8.68 -10.76
N LEU A 189 1.43 9.82 -10.96
CA LEU A 189 1.67 10.81 -9.90
C LEU A 189 1.42 12.20 -10.46
N LEU A 190 1.10 13.14 -9.57
CA LEU A 190 0.92 14.55 -9.94
C LEU A 190 2.15 15.36 -9.55
N VAL A 191 2.86 15.91 -10.52
CA VAL A 191 4.06 16.70 -10.25
C VAL A 191 3.69 18.02 -9.57
N ARG A 192 4.36 18.38 -8.48
CA ARG A 192 4.19 19.68 -7.80
C ARG A 192 5.41 20.57 -7.88
N ARG A 193 6.60 19.97 -7.84
CA ARG A 193 7.87 20.70 -7.84
C ARG A 193 8.97 19.86 -8.48
N ILE A 194 9.88 20.53 -9.16
CA ILE A 194 10.97 19.92 -9.91
C ILE A 194 12.24 20.69 -9.59
N GLU A 195 13.33 19.98 -9.30
CA GLU A 195 14.60 20.61 -8.95
C GLU A 195 15.77 19.79 -9.46
N TYR A 196 16.80 20.44 -9.97
CA TYR A 196 18.08 19.77 -10.17
C TYR A 196 18.86 19.72 -8.85
N GLY A 197 19.37 18.55 -8.54
CA GLY A 197 20.25 18.29 -7.41
C GLY A 197 21.56 17.67 -7.86
N MET A 198 22.43 17.43 -6.88
CA MET A 198 23.69 16.73 -7.07
C MET A 198 23.91 15.76 -5.92
N HIS A 199 24.24 14.51 -6.24
CA HIS A 199 24.59 13.50 -5.23
C HIS A 199 25.99 13.77 -4.65
N MET A 200 26.36 13.04 -3.60
CA MET A 200 27.68 13.19 -2.96
C MET A 200 28.85 12.87 -3.91
N ASP A 201 28.63 12.01 -4.91
CA ASP A 201 29.59 11.64 -5.95
C ASP A 201 29.69 12.67 -7.10
N ARG A 202 28.98 13.80 -6.98
CA ARG A 202 28.86 14.87 -7.97
C ARG A 202 28.03 14.54 -9.21
N THR A 203 27.33 13.41 -9.22
CA THR A 203 26.38 13.09 -10.30
C THR A 203 25.15 13.99 -10.17
N ARG A 204 24.75 14.68 -11.25
CA ARG A 204 23.52 15.50 -11.24
C ARG A 204 22.29 14.60 -11.32
N TYR A 205 21.17 15.07 -10.77
CA TYR A 205 19.88 14.41 -10.92
C TYR A 205 18.76 15.44 -10.99
N LEU A 206 17.64 15.05 -11.58
CA LEU A 206 16.38 15.77 -11.49
C LEU A 206 15.51 15.11 -10.43
N LYS A 207 15.08 15.88 -9.43
CA LYS A 207 14.11 15.46 -8.42
C LYS A 207 12.71 15.91 -8.79
N LEU A 208 11.77 14.98 -8.83
CA LEU A 208 10.34 15.23 -8.99
C LEU A 208 9.65 15.03 -7.65
N SER A 209 9.04 16.07 -7.10
CA SER A 209 8.19 15.99 -5.91
C SER A 209 6.74 15.90 -6.35
N CYS A 210 6.11 14.75 -6.08
CA CYS A 210 4.80 14.43 -6.62
C CYS A 210 3.79 14.15 -5.51
N ASP A 211 2.53 14.50 -5.74
CA ASP A 211 1.42 14.06 -4.90
C ASP A 211 0.95 12.67 -5.33
N ILE A 212 0.54 11.88 -4.34
CA ILE A 212 -0.23 10.64 -4.50
C ILE A 212 -1.44 10.67 -3.56
N LEU A 213 -2.54 10.02 -3.94
CA LEU A 213 -3.69 9.82 -3.07
C LEU A 213 -3.45 8.59 -2.19
N HIS A 214 -3.47 8.78 -0.86
CA HIS A 214 -3.06 7.78 0.13
C HIS A 214 -3.87 7.90 1.44
N ASP A 215 -3.95 6.78 2.16
CA ASP A 215 -4.46 6.65 3.52
C ASP A 215 -3.30 6.22 4.42
N ASP A 216 -2.82 7.12 5.27
CA ASP A 216 -1.67 6.84 6.14
C ASP A 216 -2.05 6.11 7.45
N GLY A 217 -3.33 5.78 7.60
CA GLY A 217 -3.91 5.16 8.78
C GLY A 217 -4.54 6.14 9.78
N ASN A 218 -4.20 7.43 9.70
CA ASN A 218 -4.80 8.50 10.50
C ASN A 218 -5.62 9.47 9.64
N LEU A 219 -5.08 9.83 8.48
CA LEU A 219 -5.64 10.77 7.54
C LEU A 219 -5.69 10.15 6.14
N PHE A 220 -6.69 10.57 5.38
CA PHE A 220 -6.85 10.26 3.97
C PHE A 220 -6.62 11.54 3.17
N GLY A 221 -5.80 11.49 2.12
CA GLY A 221 -5.56 12.66 1.26
C GLY A 221 -4.26 12.56 0.48
N PHE A 222 -3.61 13.71 0.24
CA PHE A 222 -2.36 13.74 -0.52
C PHE A 222 -1.15 13.50 0.37
N ALA A 223 -0.40 12.46 0.03
CA ALA A 223 0.95 12.20 0.51
C ALA A 223 1.98 12.59 -0.56
N ARG A 224 3.25 12.71 -0.14
CA ARG A 224 4.36 13.14 -1.00
C ARG A 224 5.25 11.95 -1.34
N GLU A 225 5.53 11.78 -2.63
CA GLU A 225 6.58 10.91 -3.11
C GLU A 225 7.64 11.69 -3.91
N HIS A 226 8.85 11.14 -3.93
CA HIS A 226 9.97 11.70 -4.68
C HIS A 226 10.47 10.69 -5.70
N LEU A 227 10.58 11.12 -6.94
CA LEU A 227 11.23 10.36 -8.02
C LEU A 227 12.50 11.08 -8.45
N GLU A 228 13.48 10.32 -8.90
CA GLU A 228 14.76 10.86 -9.38
C GLU A 228 15.08 10.34 -10.77
N ILE A 229 15.57 11.23 -11.63
CA ILE A 229 16.17 10.90 -12.92
C ILE A 229 17.64 11.29 -12.82
N THR A 230 18.52 10.30 -12.80
CA THR A 230 19.98 10.53 -12.79
C THR A 230 20.46 11.06 -14.15
N GLU A 231 21.48 11.91 -14.12
CA GLU A 231 22.11 12.47 -15.32
C GLU A 231 22.49 11.40 -16.35
N TYR A 232 22.16 11.70 -17.62
CA TYR A 232 22.57 10.94 -18.78
C TYR A 232 23.13 11.87 -19.85
N ARG A 233 23.92 11.31 -20.78
CA ARG A 233 24.56 12.08 -21.85
C ARG A 233 23.80 11.93 -23.15
N GLY A 234 23.76 13.02 -23.92
CA GLY A 234 23.12 13.05 -25.23
C GLY A 234 21.61 13.06 -25.14
N VAL A 235 21.00 12.62 -26.23
CA VAL A 235 19.55 12.58 -26.41
C VAL A 235 19.01 11.20 -26.04
N ARG A 236 17.81 11.16 -25.46
CA ARG A 236 17.12 9.92 -25.06
C ARG A 236 15.64 10.00 -25.40
N THR A 237 15.06 8.88 -25.80
CA THR A 237 13.61 8.74 -25.96
C THR A 237 12.90 9.04 -24.64
N ILE A 238 11.84 9.84 -24.68
CA ILE A 238 11.07 10.23 -23.49
C ILE A 238 10.50 9.00 -22.76
N THR A 239 10.01 8.00 -23.52
CA THR A 239 9.44 6.76 -22.95
C THR A 239 10.47 5.83 -22.32
N ASP A 240 11.77 6.01 -22.60
CA ASP A 240 12.84 5.23 -22.00
C ASP A 240 13.26 5.78 -20.63
N LEU A 241 12.77 6.95 -20.25
CA LEU A 241 12.98 7.51 -18.91
C LEU A 241 12.26 6.66 -17.86
N PRO A 242 12.79 6.57 -16.61
CA PRO A 242 12.14 5.81 -15.54
C PRO A 242 10.75 6.36 -15.14
N THR A 243 10.49 7.61 -15.51
CA THR A 243 9.21 8.31 -15.37
C THR A 243 9.15 9.39 -16.44
N TYR A 244 7.95 9.69 -16.95
CA TYR A 244 7.74 10.68 -18.02
C TYR A 244 6.30 11.20 -18.03
N PRO A 245 6.01 12.38 -18.63
CA PRO A 245 4.66 12.90 -18.70
C PRO A 245 3.70 11.96 -19.44
N LEU A 246 2.50 11.79 -18.91
CA LEU A 246 1.51 10.81 -19.40
C LEU A 246 1.22 10.95 -20.90
N GLN A 247 1.21 12.17 -21.43
CA GLN A 247 0.91 12.45 -22.84
C GLN A 247 1.85 11.74 -23.84
N TYR A 248 3.04 11.32 -23.41
CA TYR A 248 3.99 10.57 -24.24
C TYR A 248 3.80 9.05 -24.12
N HIS A 249 2.92 8.57 -23.23
CA HIS A 249 2.64 7.15 -23.09
C HIS A 249 1.83 6.65 -24.30
N PRO A 250 2.24 5.56 -24.97
CA PRO A 250 1.55 5.07 -26.18
C PRO A 250 0.05 4.80 -26.00
N ASN A 251 -0.35 4.41 -24.79
CA ASN A 251 -1.74 4.13 -24.41
C ASN A 251 -2.20 5.04 -23.25
N ALA A 252 -1.90 6.34 -23.32
CA ALA A 252 -2.17 7.32 -22.26
C ALA A 252 -3.62 7.23 -21.70
N ASP A 253 -4.62 7.26 -22.59
CA ASP A 253 -6.03 7.22 -22.19
C ASP A 253 -6.41 5.94 -21.45
N ALA A 254 -5.92 4.79 -21.93
CA ALA A 254 -6.21 3.49 -21.31
C ALA A 254 -5.56 3.37 -19.93
N VAL A 255 -4.31 3.82 -19.78
CA VAL A 255 -3.61 3.82 -18.49
C VAL A 255 -4.29 4.76 -17.50
N TYR A 256 -4.71 5.95 -17.96
CA TYR A 256 -5.45 6.90 -17.14
C TYR A 256 -6.79 6.33 -16.66
N ALA A 257 -7.58 5.74 -17.57
CA ALA A 257 -8.85 5.11 -17.23
C ALA A 257 -8.68 3.96 -16.22
N GLN A 258 -7.67 3.10 -16.42
CA GLN A 258 -7.36 2.02 -15.49
C GLN A 258 -6.94 2.55 -14.11
N ALA A 259 -6.13 3.63 -14.07
CA ALA A 259 -5.72 4.25 -12.82
C ALA A 259 -6.91 4.83 -12.04
N ILE A 260 -7.87 5.44 -12.72
CA ILE A 260 -9.12 5.92 -12.11
C ILE A 260 -9.93 4.77 -11.52
N GLU A 261 -10.09 3.66 -12.26
CA GLU A 261 -10.82 2.49 -11.77
C GLU A 261 -10.19 1.91 -10.49
N MET A 262 -8.87 1.77 -10.49
CA MET A 262 -8.11 1.34 -9.30
C MET A 262 -8.27 2.32 -8.14
N GLY A 263 -8.18 3.63 -8.40
CA GLY A 263 -8.39 4.67 -7.40
C GLY A 263 -9.79 4.63 -6.79
N LYS A 264 -10.82 4.44 -7.61
CA LYS A 264 -12.22 4.30 -7.14
C LYS A 264 -12.35 3.06 -6.24
N ARG A 265 -11.78 1.92 -6.63
CA ARG A 265 -11.75 0.71 -5.81
C ARG A 265 -11.06 0.98 -4.47
N TYR A 266 -9.88 1.61 -4.48
CA TYR A 266 -9.14 1.96 -3.26
C TYR A 266 -9.95 2.82 -2.28
N VAL A 267 -10.58 3.89 -2.78
CA VAL A 267 -11.33 4.83 -1.93
C VAL A 267 -12.56 4.18 -1.29
N GLN A 268 -13.18 3.24 -1.99
CA GLN A 268 -14.31 2.45 -1.52
C GLN A 268 -13.92 1.31 -0.57
N MET A 269 -12.62 0.95 -0.47
CA MET A 269 -12.20 -0.09 0.45
C MET A 269 -12.48 0.32 1.90
N PRO A 270 -13.07 -0.57 2.72
CA PRO A 270 -13.18 -0.37 4.15
C PRO A 270 -11.80 -0.22 4.79
N GLN A 271 -11.75 0.52 5.90
CA GLN A 271 -10.51 0.75 6.67
C GLN A 271 -9.82 -0.56 7.08
N HIS A 272 -10.61 -1.60 7.36
CA HIS A 272 -10.15 -2.96 7.58
C HIS A 272 -10.86 -3.88 6.59
N SER A 273 -10.10 -4.53 5.71
CA SER A 273 -10.67 -5.45 4.73
C SER A 273 -9.80 -6.69 4.53
N TYR A 274 -10.46 -7.84 4.44
CA TYR A 274 -9.82 -9.14 4.39
C TYR A 274 -9.87 -9.71 2.97
N HIS A 275 -8.71 -10.12 2.47
CA HIS A 275 -8.51 -10.45 1.07
C HIS A 275 -7.60 -11.65 0.87
N GLU A 276 -7.65 -12.24 -0.32
CA GLU A 276 -6.66 -13.19 -0.81
C GLU A 276 -5.64 -12.50 -1.72
N ILE A 277 -4.39 -12.94 -1.61
CA ILE A 277 -3.31 -12.53 -2.48
C ILE A 277 -2.43 -13.72 -2.84
N SER A 278 -1.86 -13.68 -4.04
CA SER A 278 -0.75 -14.55 -4.41
C SER A 278 0.24 -13.72 -5.23
N GLY A 279 1.47 -13.62 -4.73
CA GLY A 279 2.52 -12.90 -5.43
C GLY A 279 3.53 -12.22 -4.50
N LEU A 280 4.33 -11.37 -5.12
CA LEU A 280 5.33 -10.55 -4.45
C LEU A 280 4.66 -9.42 -3.66
N ALA A 281 5.11 -9.25 -2.43
CA ALA A 281 4.84 -8.12 -1.55
C ALA A 281 6.17 -7.51 -1.07
N VAL A 282 6.10 -6.33 -0.48
CA VAL A 282 7.29 -5.63 0.03
C VAL A 282 7.13 -5.29 1.50
N ARG A 283 8.25 -5.33 2.23
CA ARG A 283 8.35 -4.88 3.62
C ARG A 283 9.69 -4.21 3.85
N GLU A 284 9.87 -3.64 5.03
CA GLU A 284 11.19 -3.16 5.44
C GLU A 284 12.22 -4.30 5.35
N GLY A 285 13.35 -4.03 4.71
CA GLY A 285 14.38 -5.04 4.46
C GLY A 285 14.19 -5.91 3.20
N GLY A 286 13.13 -5.72 2.42
CA GLY A 286 13.07 -6.24 1.05
C GLY A 286 11.74 -6.87 0.61
N LYS A 287 11.82 -7.59 -0.51
CA LYS A 287 10.70 -8.28 -1.15
C LYS A 287 10.45 -9.64 -0.49
N PHE A 288 9.19 -10.07 -0.40
CA PHE A 288 8.81 -11.41 0.04
C PHE A 288 7.61 -11.94 -0.75
N TYR A 289 7.51 -13.26 -0.88
CA TYR A 289 6.36 -13.91 -1.53
C TYR A 289 5.34 -14.34 -0.48
N THR A 290 4.07 -13.98 -0.70
CA THR A 290 2.92 -14.44 0.09
C THR A 290 1.89 -15.08 -0.83
N SER A 291 1.28 -16.15 -0.35
CA SER A 291 0.18 -16.80 -1.05
C SER A 291 -0.81 -17.30 -0.02
N GLY A 292 -1.85 -16.50 0.20
CA GLY A 292 -2.81 -16.74 1.24
C GLY A 292 -3.66 -15.51 1.49
N ARG A 293 -4.10 -15.35 2.73
CA ARG A 293 -4.99 -14.26 3.12
C ARG A 293 -4.21 -13.13 3.78
N VAL A 294 -4.63 -11.90 3.52
CA VAL A 294 -4.07 -10.65 4.05
C VAL A 294 -5.18 -9.79 4.63
N MET A 295 -4.85 -9.05 5.68
CA MET A 295 -5.69 -7.98 6.19
C MET A 295 -5.13 -6.64 5.73
N ILE A 296 -5.86 -5.92 4.90
CA ILE A 296 -5.54 -4.53 4.54
C ILE A 296 -6.09 -3.64 5.64
N SER A 297 -5.21 -2.89 6.29
CA SER A 297 -5.53 -2.17 7.52
C SER A 297 -4.54 -1.02 7.76
N PRO A 298 -4.66 0.11 7.05
CA PRO A 298 -3.74 1.24 7.17
C PRO A 298 -3.58 1.75 8.60
N SER A 299 -4.67 1.84 9.38
CA SER A 299 -4.61 2.31 10.78
C SER A 299 -3.83 1.38 11.71
N ALA A 300 -4.03 0.06 11.58
CA ALA A 300 -3.21 -0.92 12.31
C ALA A 300 -1.76 -0.89 11.83
N PHE A 301 -1.53 -0.75 10.52
CA PHE A 301 -0.18 -0.63 9.96
C PHE A 301 0.53 0.60 10.54
N HIS A 302 -0.12 1.77 10.58
CA HIS A 302 0.41 2.98 11.20
C HIS A 302 0.80 2.76 12.67
N ARG A 303 -0.10 2.12 13.44
CA ARG A 303 0.11 1.87 14.87
C ARG A 303 1.26 0.90 15.14
N PHE A 304 1.38 -0.18 14.36
CA PHE A 304 2.33 -1.26 14.62
C PHE A 304 3.60 -1.19 13.77
N GLN A 305 3.64 -0.35 12.73
CA GLN A 305 4.79 -0.07 11.86
C GLN A 305 4.97 1.44 11.64
N PRO A 306 5.08 2.26 12.72
CA PRO A 306 5.08 3.72 12.61
C PRO A 306 6.27 4.30 11.85
N ASN A 307 7.37 3.55 11.75
CA ASN A 307 8.61 3.97 11.10
C ASN A 307 8.79 3.38 9.70
N SER A 308 7.76 2.77 9.10
CA SER A 308 7.90 2.19 7.77
C SER A 308 7.97 3.26 6.68
N SER A 309 8.99 3.15 5.82
CA SER A 309 9.19 3.97 4.63
C SER A 309 8.08 3.82 3.59
N TYR A 310 7.30 2.73 3.64
CA TYR A 310 6.17 2.50 2.74
C TYR A 310 4.89 3.24 3.14
N ASN A 311 4.85 3.90 4.30
CA ASN A 311 3.69 4.66 4.76
C ASN A 311 4.00 6.17 4.81
N PRO A 312 4.01 6.88 3.67
CA PRO A 312 4.23 8.32 3.68
C PRO A 312 3.07 9.05 4.35
N SER A 313 3.36 9.99 5.24
CA SER A 313 2.33 10.77 5.93
C SER A 313 1.53 11.65 4.97
N VAL A 314 0.21 11.71 5.19
CA VAL A 314 -0.67 12.62 4.47
C VAL A 314 -0.39 14.05 4.91
N ARG A 315 -0.10 14.92 3.93
CA ARG A 315 0.22 16.34 4.16
C ARG A 315 -0.99 17.24 3.98
N ARG A 316 -1.95 16.83 3.16
CA ARG A 316 -3.21 17.54 2.92
C ARG A 316 -4.35 16.55 2.93
N ALA A 317 -5.15 16.59 4.00
CA ALA A 317 -6.35 15.77 4.13
C ALA A 317 -7.38 16.15 3.05
N LEU A 318 -8.13 15.15 2.57
CA LEU A 318 -9.22 15.30 1.62
C LEU A 318 -10.45 14.57 2.14
N ARG A 319 -11.62 15.02 1.69
CA ARG A 319 -12.86 14.26 1.85
C ARG A 319 -13.05 13.36 0.63
N LYS A 320 -13.54 12.15 0.86
CA LYS A 320 -13.76 11.15 -0.20
C LYS A 320 -14.79 11.62 -1.24
N ASP A 321 -15.73 12.48 -0.85
CA ASP A 321 -16.79 13.00 -1.70
C ASP A 321 -16.33 14.10 -2.67
N ASP A 322 -15.17 14.72 -2.42
CA ASP A 322 -14.65 15.86 -3.17
C ASP A 322 -13.58 15.45 -4.21
N LEU A 323 -13.42 14.16 -4.48
CA LEU A 323 -12.35 13.64 -5.34
C LEU A 323 -12.68 13.80 -6.83
N THR A 324 -11.70 14.29 -7.58
CA THR A 324 -11.76 14.34 -9.05
C THR A 324 -11.18 13.06 -9.68
N ASP A 325 -11.42 12.84 -10.97
CA ASP A 325 -10.81 11.73 -11.72
C ASP A 325 -9.27 11.78 -11.66
N ASP A 326 -8.66 12.97 -11.73
CA ASP A 326 -7.21 13.13 -11.53
C ASP A 326 -6.75 12.68 -10.13
N ASN A 327 -7.59 12.87 -9.10
CA ASN A 327 -7.26 12.41 -7.76
C ASN A 327 -7.30 10.88 -7.68
N TYR A 328 -8.30 10.25 -8.31
CA TYR A 328 -8.35 8.79 -8.41
C TYR A 328 -7.17 8.22 -9.20
N ALA A 329 -6.77 8.87 -10.29
CA ALA A 329 -5.67 8.42 -11.15
C ALA A 329 -4.32 8.36 -10.42
N ILE A 330 -4.06 9.24 -9.45
CA ILE A 330 -2.79 9.29 -8.70
C ILE A 330 -2.82 8.48 -7.39
N CYS A 331 -3.72 7.51 -7.28
CA CYS A 331 -3.79 6.62 -6.14
C CYS A 331 -2.50 5.80 -5.96
N THR A 332 -2.11 5.59 -4.70
CA THR A 332 -1.02 4.70 -4.33
C THR A 332 -1.23 3.29 -4.94
N PRO A 333 -0.22 2.66 -5.55
CA PRO A 333 -0.36 1.31 -6.10
C PRO A 333 -0.27 0.21 -5.04
N ILE A 334 -0.05 0.58 -3.77
CA ILE A 334 0.18 -0.35 -2.67
C ILE A 334 -0.89 -0.24 -1.58
N LEU A 335 -1.21 -1.38 -0.98
CA LEU A 335 -2.13 -1.50 0.14
C LEU A 335 -1.36 -1.94 1.38
N LEU A 336 -1.46 -1.17 2.46
CA LEU A 336 -0.75 -1.44 3.70
C LEU A 336 -1.54 -2.42 4.57
N GLY A 337 -0.89 -3.50 5.01
CA GLY A 337 -1.58 -4.55 5.75
C GLY A 337 -0.69 -5.60 6.38
N PHE A 338 -1.30 -6.73 6.74
CA PHE A 338 -0.67 -7.87 7.39
C PHE A 338 -0.95 -9.17 6.63
N ALA A 339 0.09 -9.96 6.37
CA ALA A 339 0.00 -11.29 5.77
C ALA A 339 -0.03 -12.37 6.86
N PHE A 340 -1.10 -13.18 6.89
CA PHE A 340 -1.30 -14.18 7.93
C PHE A 340 -0.39 -15.41 7.77
N ASP A 341 -0.06 -15.79 6.53
CA ASP A 341 0.84 -16.91 6.22
C ASP A 341 2.29 -16.63 6.65
N ARG A 342 2.74 -15.39 6.48
CA ARG A 342 4.09 -14.93 6.83
C ARG A 342 4.18 -14.25 8.19
N LYS A 343 3.03 -13.97 8.82
CA LYS A 343 2.90 -13.21 10.06
C LYS A 343 3.67 -11.88 10.02
N SER A 344 3.59 -11.20 8.88
CA SER A 344 4.41 -10.03 8.58
C SER A 344 3.54 -8.89 8.07
N TRP A 345 3.84 -7.70 8.56
CA TRP A 345 3.38 -6.46 7.93
C TRP A 345 4.07 -6.26 6.57
N GLY A 346 3.39 -5.61 5.65
CA GLY A 346 3.93 -5.25 4.35
C GLY A 346 3.00 -4.38 3.52
N ALA A 347 3.49 -3.98 2.36
CA ALA A 347 2.74 -3.31 1.32
C ALA A 347 2.47 -4.29 0.17
N PHE A 348 1.19 -4.43 -0.17
CA PHE A 348 0.69 -5.40 -1.13
C PHE A 348 0.27 -4.72 -2.42
N ALA A 349 0.50 -5.39 -3.55
CA ALA A 349 0.09 -4.88 -4.85
C ALA A 349 -1.44 -4.83 -4.96
N MET A 350 -2.02 -3.66 -5.23
CA MET A 350 -3.47 -3.49 -5.36
C MET A 350 -4.07 -4.38 -6.46
N SER A 351 -3.37 -4.51 -7.60
CA SER A 351 -3.76 -5.37 -8.72
C SER A 351 -3.83 -6.87 -8.38
N ARG A 352 -3.23 -7.31 -7.27
CA ARG A 352 -3.17 -8.72 -6.87
C ARG A 352 -4.18 -9.11 -5.79
N ILE A 353 -4.94 -8.13 -5.28
CA ILE A 353 -5.95 -8.34 -4.24
C ILE A 353 -7.25 -8.89 -4.85
N LYS A 354 -7.72 -9.99 -4.26
CA LYS A 354 -8.97 -10.67 -4.60
C LYS A 354 -9.84 -10.86 -3.36
N ASP A 355 -11.15 -10.88 -3.55
CA ASP A 355 -12.08 -11.20 -2.47
C ASP A 355 -11.88 -12.65 -2.01
N VAL A 356 -12.04 -12.86 -0.70
CA VAL A 356 -11.91 -14.18 -0.08
C VAL A 356 -13.03 -15.11 -0.55
N ARG A 357 -12.67 -16.34 -0.90
CA ARG A 357 -13.65 -17.40 -1.19
C ARG A 357 -13.87 -18.24 0.05
N TRP A 358 -14.97 -17.98 0.75
CA TRP A 358 -15.35 -18.71 1.95
C TRP A 358 -15.91 -20.10 1.63
N ASN A 359 -15.69 -21.04 2.54
CA ASN A 359 -16.18 -22.41 2.45
C ASN A 359 -17.18 -22.72 3.57
N ASP A 360 -18.46 -22.46 3.32
CA ASP A 360 -19.54 -22.68 4.29
C ASP A 360 -19.73 -24.17 4.69
N ASP A 361 -19.29 -25.09 3.83
CA ASP A 361 -19.36 -26.54 4.06
C ASP A 361 -18.22 -27.07 4.95
N ALA A 362 -17.20 -26.25 5.24
CA ALA A 362 -16.02 -26.66 5.98
C ALA A 362 -16.36 -27.26 7.36
N PHE A 363 -17.34 -26.68 8.06
CA PHE A 363 -17.76 -27.17 9.38
C PHE A 363 -18.55 -28.49 9.30
N GLY A 364 -19.32 -28.69 8.23
CA GLY A 364 -20.05 -29.94 7.98
C GLY A 364 -19.11 -31.13 7.82
N ALA A 365 -17.97 -30.92 7.15
CA ALA A 365 -16.95 -31.93 6.88
C ALA A 365 -16.16 -32.40 8.13
N LEU A 366 -16.24 -31.69 9.25
CA LEU A 366 -15.58 -32.10 10.49
C LEU A 366 -16.13 -33.43 11.00
N VAL A 367 -15.26 -34.36 11.37
CA VAL A 367 -15.68 -35.62 12.01
C VAL A 367 -15.77 -35.43 13.51
N LEU A 368 -16.87 -34.78 13.93
CA LEU A 368 -17.23 -34.50 15.31
C LEU A 368 -18.61 -35.05 15.62
N GLY A 369 -18.84 -35.44 16.88
CA GLY A 369 -20.15 -35.88 17.35
C GLY A 369 -21.21 -34.78 17.21
N HIS A 370 -22.47 -35.18 17.01
CA HIS A 370 -23.58 -34.25 16.77
C HIS A 370 -23.69 -33.20 17.91
N LYS A 371 -23.59 -33.64 19.16
CA LYS A 371 -23.66 -32.75 20.34
C LYS A 371 -22.60 -31.64 20.30
N GLN A 372 -21.35 -32.00 19.99
CA GLN A 372 -20.23 -31.06 19.91
C GLN A 372 -20.42 -30.07 18.76
N LYS A 373 -20.86 -30.56 17.59
CA LYS A 373 -21.17 -29.70 16.44
C LYS A 373 -22.27 -28.69 16.77
N THR A 374 -23.38 -29.14 17.36
CA THR A 374 -24.49 -28.26 17.75
C THR A 374 -24.02 -27.19 18.74
N LEU A 375 -23.23 -27.57 19.75
CA LEU A 375 -22.71 -26.63 20.75
C LEU A 375 -21.81 -25.55 20.13
N ILE A 376 -20.75 -25.96 19.41
CA ILE A 376 -19.81 -25.01 18.81
C ILE A 376 -20.54 -24.11 17.81
N HIS A 377 -21.33 -24.70 16.92
CA HIS A 377 -22.03 -23.96 15.88
C HIS A 377 -23.04 -22.96 16.44
N GLY A 378 -23.80 -23.34 17.46
CA GLY A 378 -24.75 -22.45 18.13
C GLY A 378 -24.07 -21.28 18.82
N LEU A 379 -23.01 -21.54 19.61
CA LEU A 379 -22.28 -20.50 20.32
C LEU A 379 -21.58 -19.53 19.35
N VAL A 380 -20.90 -20.07 18.33
CA VAL A 380 -20.17 -19.27 17.34
C VAL A 380 -21.11 -18.38 16.53
N ARG A 381 -22.25 -18.90 16.04
CA ARG A 381 -23.21 -18.10 15.27
C ARG A 381 -23.86 -17.00 16.11
N GLN A 382 -24.28 -17.32 17.33
CA GLN A 382 -24.86 -16.32 18.24
C GLN A 382 -23.86 -15.21 18.59
N HIS A 383 -22.58 -15.56 18.73
CA HIS A 383 -21.55 -14.57 19.01
C HIS A 383 -21.20 -13.73 17.77
N ALA A 384 -21.25 -14.33 16.58
CA ALA A 384 -20.99 -13.64 15.32
C ALA A 384 -22.13 -12.66 14.93
N SER A 385 -23.39 -12.95 15.27
CA SER A 385 -24.54 -12.12 14.87
C SER A 385 -24.68 -10.79 15.61
N LYS A 386 -23.91 -10.54 16.68
CA LYS A 386 -23.90 -9.30 17.52
C LYS A 386 -25.25 -8.86 18.12
N GLU A 387 -26.38 -9.48 17.77
CA GLU A 387 -27.70 -9.24 18.33
C GLU A 387 -27.95 -10.10 19.58
N GLY A 388 -28.19 -9.46 20.73
CA GLY A 388 -28.74 -10.10 21.93
C GLY A 388 -27.75 -10.75 22.91
N GLY A 389 -26.57 -10.16 23.11
CA GLY A 389 -25.60 -10.66 24.09
C GLY A 389 -26.06 -10.48 25.55
N PHE A 390 -26.01 -11.56 26.33
CA PHE A 390 -26.14 -11.55 27.79
C PHE A 390 -24.88 -10.85 28.36
N ASP A 391 -25.02 -9.62 28.88
CA ASP A 391 -23.92 -8.88 29.50
C ASP A 391 -23.80 -9.33 30.97
N ASP A 392 -22.58 -9.57 31.44
CA ASP A 392 -22.32 -9.89 32.84
C ASP A 392 -22.63 -8.65 33.72
N ILE A 393 -22.76 -8.85 35.04
CA ILE A 393 -23.14 -7.79 36.01
C ILE A 393 -22.21 -6.57 35.96
N ILE A 394 -20.97 -6.76 35.48
CA ILE A 394 -19.98 -5.70 35.25
C ILE A 394 -19.85 -5.47 33.74
N GLU A 395 -20.18 -4.24 33.32
CA GLU A 395 -20.12 -3.82 31.92
C GLU A 395 -18.74 -4.10 31.31
N GLY A 396 -18.70 -5.03 30.34
CA GLY A 396 -17.49 -5.32 29.57
C GLY A 396 -16.66 -6.54 29.99
N LYS A 397 -17.13 -7.34 30.95
CA LYS A 397 -16.63 -8.72 31.20
C LYS A 397 -17.52 -9.76 30.51
N GLY A 398 -16.95 -10.91 30.11
CA GLY A 398 -17.72 -12.03 29.56
C GLY A 398 -18.23 -11.88 28.12
N LYS A 399 -17.80 -10.85 27.37
CA LYS A 399 -18.22 -10.60 25.98
C LYS A 399 -17.38 -11.33 24.91
N GLY A 400 -16.59 -12.33 25.28
CA GLY A 400 -15.77 -13.12 24.36
C GLY A 400 -16.23 -14.57 24.32
N LEU A 401 -15.99 -15.27 23.21
CA LEU A 401 -16.22 -16.70 23.11
C LEU A 401 -14.89 -17.44 23.15
N ILE A 402 -14.61 -18.13 24.25
CA ILE A 402 -13.37 -18.88 24.44
C ILE A 402 -13.67 -20.38 24.38
N GLY A 403 -13.06 -21.08 23.42
CA GLY A 403 -13.15 -22.53 23.25
C GLY A 403 -11.82 -23.23 23.48
N LEU A 404 -11.84 -24.38 24.15
CA LEU A 404 -10.68 -25.25 24.31
C LEU A 404 -10.87 -26.55 23.54
N LEU A 405 -9.94 -26.85 22.63
CA LEU A 405 -9.89 -28.09 21.86
C LEU A 405 -8.71 -28.93 22.36
N ALA A 406 -8.99 -30.05 23.00
CA ALA A 406 -7.96 -30.90 23.61
C ALA A 406 -7.98 -32.31 23.02
N GLY A 407 -6.84 -32.95 22.85
CA GLY A 407 -6.78 -34.35 22.37
C GLY A 407 -5.50 -34.67 21.62
N THR A 408 -5.40 -35.88 21.07
CA THR A 408 -4.17 -36.33 20.43
C THR A 408 -3.83 -35.54 19.15
N PRO A 409 -2.54 -35.48 18.75
CA PRO A 409 -2.13 -34.80 17.52
C PRO A 409 -2.79 -35.40 16.27
N GLY A 410 -3.19 -34.54 15.33
CA GLY A 410 -3.77 -34.99 14.05
C GLY A 410 -5.25 -35.35 14.06
N CYS A 411 -5.99 -35.06 15.14
CA CYS A 411 -7.44 -35.33 15.25
C CYS A 411 -8.36 -34.19 14.76
N GLY A 412 -7.81 -33.13 14.16
CA GLY A 412 -8.61 -32.05 13.54
C GLY A 412 -8.89 -30.84 14.44
N LYS A 413 -8.15 -30.65 15.54
CA LYS A 413 -8.29 -29.47 16.43
C LYS A 413 -8.14 -28.14 15.68
N THR A 414 -7.01 -27.95 15.00
CA THR A 414 -6.73 -26.76 14.16
C THR A 414 -7.78 -26.60 13.06
N LEU A 415 -8.19 -27.71 12.41
CA LEU A 415 -9.20 -27.71 11.35
C LEU A 415 -10.57 -27.21 11.85
N THR A 416 -10.92 -27.47 13.11
CA THR A 416 -12.15 -26.94 13.70
C THR A 416 -12.11 -25.43 13.84
N ALA A 417 -10.95 -24.84 14.19
CA ALA A 417 -10.80 -23.39 14.25
C ALA A 417 -10.86 -22.76 12.85
N GLU A 418 -10.22 -23.37 11.86
CA GLU A 418 -10.32 -22.98 10.45
C GLU A 418 -11.78 -23.00 9.99
N ALA A 419 -12.50 -24.08 10.24
CA ALA A 419 -13.91 -24.21 9.88
C ALA A 419 -14.81 -23.18 10.59
N VAL A 420 -14.50 -22.81 11.84
CA VAL A 420 -15.20 -21.74 12.56
C VAL A 420 -14.99 -20.38 11.89
N ALA A 421 -13.76 -20.07 11.47
CA ALA A 421 -13.46 -18.86 10.72
C ALA A 421 -14.19 -18.83 9.37
N GLU A 422 -14.24 -19.97 8.66
CA GLU A 422 -14.96 -20.09 7.40
C GLU A 422 -16.46 -19.85 7.55
N ILE A 423 -17.16 -20.50 8.49
CA ILE A 423 -18.62 -20.32 8.61
C ILE A 423 -19.05 -18.96 9.18
N THR A 424 -18.11 -18.24 9.81
CA THR A 424 -18.38 -16.89 10.34
C THR A 424 -17.97 -15.79 9.38
N HIS A 425 -17.34 -16.12 8.25
CA HIS A 425 -16.72 -15.18 7.32
C HIS A 425 -15.76 -14.19 8.02
N LYS A 426 -15.00 -14.71 9.00
CA LYS A 426 -14.04 -13.92 9.79
C LYS A 426 -12.61 -14.34 9.50
N PRO A 427 -11.64 -13.41 9.55
CA PRO A 427 -10.23 -13.75 9.41
C PRO A 427 -9.80 -14.77 10.47
N LEU A 428 -8.94 -15.73 10.08
CA LEU A 428 -8.27 -16.61 11.04
C LEU A 428 -6.88 -16.06 11.35
N TYR A 429 -6.65 -15.65 12.60
CA TYR A 429 -5.32 -15.33 13.08
C TYR A 429 -4.75 -16.51 13.88
N ALA A 430 -3.91 -17.33 13.28
CA ALA A 430 -3.27 -18.45 13.96
C ALA A 430 -1.88 -18.07 14.51
N VAL A 431 -1.67 -18.27 15.81
CA VAL A 431 -0.40 -18.03 16.51
C VAL A 431 -0.02 -19.28 17.27
N SER A 432 1.20 -19.79 17.08
CA SER A 432 1.69 -20.93 17.86
C SER A 432 2.29 -20.46 19.19
N ALA A 433 2.30 -21.33 20.20
CA ALA A 433 2.88 -21.00 21.50
C ALA A 433 4.36 -20.57 21.41
N GLY A 434 5.14 -21.15 20.49
CA GLY A 434 6.54 -20.79 20.28
C GLY A 434 6.76 -19.35 19.81
N GLU A 435 5.79 -18.74 19.14
CA GLU A 435 5.89 -17.35 18.64
C GLU A 435 5.68 -16.30 19.73
N LEU A 436 5.00 -16.67 20.82
CA LEU A 436 4.79 -15.78 21.96
C LEU A 436 6.05 -15.63 22.81
N GLY A 437 7.02 -16.53 22.64
CA GLY A 437 8.28 -16.55 23.40
C GLY A 437 8.15 -17.27 24.75
N THR A 438 9.21 -17.22 25.55
CA THR A 438 9.34 -17.99 26.79
C THR A 438 9.50 -17.12 28.04
N THR A 439 9.72 -15.82 27.89
CA THR A 439 9.87 -14.89 29.02
C THR A 439 8.54 -14.19 29.31
N PRO A 440 8.15 -14.02 30.59
CA PRO A 440 6.87 -13.40 30.96
C PRO A 440 6.62 -12.04 30.32
N ASP A 441 7.59 -11.12 30.34
CA ASP A 441 7.42 -9.76 29.82
C ASP A 441 7.19 -9.75 28.30
N TYR A 442 7.97 -10.54 27.55
CA TYR A 442 7.84 -10.63 26.09
C TYR A 442 6.52 -11.29 25.70
N VAL A 443 6.13 -12.37 26.41
CA VAL A 443 4.83 -13.03 26.21
C VAL A 443 3.69 -12.06 26.49
N GLU A 444 3.74 -11.29 27.59
CA GLU A 444 2.70 -10.31 27.91
C GLU A 444 2.54 -9.27 26.80
N HIS A 445 3.63 -8.65 26.35
CA HIS A 445 3.60 -7.68 25.27
C HIS A 445 3.09 -8.29 23.96
N LYS A 446 3.60 -9.47 23.58
CA LYS A 446 3.24 -10.10 22.32
C LYS A 446 1.81 -10.60 22.30
N LEU A 447 1.37 -11.23 23.38
CA LEU A 447 -0.02 -11.70 23.53
C LEU A 447 -0.99 -10.53 23.52
N THR A 448 -0.68 -9.43 24.22
CA THR A 448 -1.50 -8.21 24.18
C THR A 448 -1.64 -7.70 22.75
N GLN A 449 -0.54 -7.59 22.01
CA GLN A 449 -0.57 -7.18 20.59
C GLN A 449 -1.44 -8.12 19.73
N VAL A 450 -1.30 -9.44 19.92
CA VAL A 450 -2.07 -10.44 19.15
C VAL A 450 -3.56 -10.33 19.44
N LEU A 451 -3.95 -10.21 20.72
CA LEU A 451 -5.34 -10.06 21.14
C LEU A 451 -5.95 -8.75 20.62
N GLU A 452 -5.21 -7.64 20.70
CA GLU A 452 -5.64 -6.35 20.17
C GLU A 452 -5.87 -6.40 18.65
N LEU A 453 -4.97 -7.02 17.90
CA LEU A 453 -5.12 -7.19 16.45
C LEU A 453 -6.32 -8.06 16.10
N ALA A 454 -6.47 -9.19 16.80
CA ALA A 454 -7.62 -10.07 16.58
C ALA A 454 -8.95 -9.37 16.86
N GLN A 455 -9.02 -8.54 17.91
CA GLN A 455 -10.21 -7.76 18.23
C GLN A 455 -10.46 -6.65 17.20
N LEU A 456 -9.41 -5.92 16.81
CA LEU A 456 -9.50 -4.83 15.83
C LEU A 456 -10.05 -5.33 14.48
N TRP A 457 -9.64 -6.53 14.08
CA TRP A 457 -10.05 -7.15 12.82
C TRP A 457 -11.29 -8.03 12.91
N ASP A 458 -11.91 -8.12 14.09
CA ASP A 458 -13.00 -9.05 14.39
C ASP A 458 -12.67 -10.49 13.92
N ALA A 459 -11.43 -10.92 14.16
CA ALA A 459 -10.86 -12.18 13.72
C ALA A 459 -11.11 -13.32 14.73
N VAL A 460 -11.21 -14.54 14.23
CA VAL A 460 -11.07 -15.75 15.04
C VAL A 460 -9.58 -15.92 15.38
N LEU A 461 -9.23 -15.78 16.65
CA LEU A 461 -7.88 -16.03 17.14
C LEU A 461 -7.73 -17.51 17.46
N LEU A 462 -6.71 -18.15 16.88
CA LEU A 462 -6.30 -19.50 17.22
C LEU A 462 -4.94 -19.44 17.91
N LEU A 463 -4.87 -19.89 19.16
CA LEU A 463 -3.61 -20.16 19.85
C LEU A 463 -3.35 -21.66 19.80
N ASP A 464 -2.49 -22.07 18.89
CA ASP A 464 -2.18 -23.47 18.63
C ASP A 464 -1.07 -23.96 19.57
N GLU A 465 -1.22 -25.17 20.09
CA GLU A 465 -0.28 -25.83 21.00
C GLU A 465 -0.02 -25.02 22.29
N ALA A 466 -1.09 -24.47 22.89
CA ALA A 466 -1.05 -23.61 24.07
C ALA A 466 -0.73 -24.33 25.40
N GLU A 467 -0.15 -25.53 25.35
CA GLU A 467 0.09 -26.37 26.53
C GLU A 467 0.98 -25.70 27.59
N VAL A 468 1.99 -24.93 27.17
CA VAL A 468 2.87 -24.16 28.08
C VAL A 468 2.10 -23.12 28.90
N PHE A 469 1.01 -22.55 28.36
CA PHE A 469 0.23 -21.50 29.01
C PHE A 469 -0.99 -22.04 29.78
N LEU A 470 -1.45 -23.24 29.43
CA LEU A 470 -2.61 -23.88 30.04
C LEU A 470 -2.26 -24.80 31.20
N GLN A 471 -0.99 -25.14 31.34
CA GLN A 471 -0.49 -26.16 32.24
C GLN A 471 -0.66 -25.80 33.74
N GLN A 472 -0.93 -26.78 34.60
CA GLN A 472 -1.10 -26.58 36.05
C GLN A 472 0.08 -25.85 36.68
N ARG A 473 -0.21 -24.93 37.60
CA ARG A 473 0.81 -24.22 38.38
C ARG A 473 1.60 -25.17 39.28
N ASN A 474 2.91 -24.97 39.35
CA ASN A 474 3.82 -25.75 40.19
C ASN A 474 4.53 -24.82 41.18
N ALA A 475 4.63 -25.21 42.46
CA ALA A 475 5.25 -24.40 43.51
C ALA A 475 6.71 -24.02 43.22
N THR A 476 7.44 -24.82 42.43
CA THR A 476 8.85 -24.59 42.11
C THR A 476 9.07 -23.79 40.82
N ASP A 477 8.06 -23.66 39.95
CA ASP A 477 8.20 -23.04 38.63
C ASP A 477 7.52 -21.65 38.59
N ILE A 478 8.25 -20.66 39.09
CA ILE A 478 7.80 -19.27 39.16
C ILE A 478 7.51 -18.72 37.75
N ASN A 479 8.35 -19.04 36.77
CA ASN A 479 8.21 -18.53 35.40
C ASN A 479 6.93 -19.05 34.75
N ARG A 480 6.67 -20.36 34.83
CA ARG A 480 5.43 -20.95 34.32
C ARG A 480 4.20 -20.39 35.03
N ASN A 481 4.25 -20.25 36.36
CA ASN A 481 3.13 -19.66 37.11
C ASN A 481 2.85 -18.22 36.68
N ALA A 482 3.88 -17.44 36.36
CA ALA A 482 3.73 -16.10 35.82
C ALA A 482 3.05 -16.13 34.45
N LEU A 483 3.48 -17.00 33.53
CA LEU A 483 2.87 -17.17 32.20
C LEU A 483 1.38 -17.54 32.29
N VAL A 484 1.04 -18.55 33.10
CA VAL A 484 -0.36 -18.96 33.34
C VAL A 484 -1.19 -17.81 33.90
N SER A 485 -0.62 -17.02 34.81
CA SER A 485 -1.29 -15.86 35.42
C SER A 485 -1.52 -14.72 34.43
N ILE A 486 -0.55 -14.43 33.55
CA ILE A 486 -0.70 -13.46 32.46
C ILE A 486 -1.82 -13.90 31.53
N PHE A 487 -1.84 -15.18 31.14
CA PHE A 487 -2.85 -15.72 30.23
C PHE A 487 -4.26 -15.59 30.81
N LEU A 488 -4.49 -16.05 32.05
CA LEU A 488 -5.80 -15.94 32.72
C LEU A 488 -6.32 -14.50 32.81
N ARG A 489 -5.43 -13.53 33.08
CA ARG A 489 -5.77 -12.11 33.13
C ARG A 489 -6.18 -11.59 31.74
N GLN A 490 -5.44 -11.94 30.70
CA GLN A 490 -5.72 -11.48 29.33
C GLN A 490 -7.03 -12.09 28.78
N LEU A 491 -7.31 -13.36 29.10
CA LEU A 491 -8.54 -14.04 28.70
C LEU A 491 -9.81 -13.41 29.30
N GLU A 492 -9.73 -12.87 30.51
CA GLU A 492 -10.90 -12.31 31.22
C GLU A 492 -11.50 -11.08 30.53
N TYR A 493 -10.66 -10.32 29.83
CA TYR A 493 -11.05 -9.07 29.16
C TYR A 493 -11.14 -9.19 27.64
N TYR A 494 -10.83 -10.36 27.07
CA TYR A 494 -10.85 -10.55 25.63
C TYR A 494 -12.28 -10.55 25.08
N ARG A 495 -12.52 -9.72 24.05
CA ARG A 495 -13.84 -9.52 23.42
C ARG A 495 -13.82 -9.97 21.97
N GLY A 496 -13.72 -11.28 21.75
CA GLY A 496 -13.70 -11.90 20.43
C GLY A 496 -13.81 -13.42 20.50
N ILE A 497 -13.65 -14.10 19.37
CA ILE A 497 -13.63 -15.57 19.30
C ILE A 497 -12.19 -16.04 19.45
N LEU A 498 -11.90 -16.75 20.54
CA LEU A 498 -10.60 -17.36 20.81
C LEU A 498 -10.75 -18.87 20.90
N ILE A 499 -9.95 -19.59 20.12
CA ILE A 499 -9.85 -21.04 20.16
C ILE A 499 -8.43 -21.41 20.61
N LEU A 500 -8.35 -22.19 21.67
CA LEU A 500 -7.12 -22.73 22.22
C LEU A 500 -7.02 -24.21 21.85
N THR A 501 -5.83 -24.67 21.43
CA THR A 501 -5.58 -26.10 21.25
C THR A 501 -4.54 -26.60 22.24
N THR A 502 -4.69 -27.85 22.70
CA THR A 502 -3.70 -28.52 23.54
C THR A 502 -3.67 -30.02 23.26
N ASN A 503 -2.50 -30.64 23.43
CA ASN A 503 -2.36 -32.09 23.40
C ASN A 503 -2.45 -32.71 24.81
N MET A 504 -2.41 -31.89 25.87
CA MET A 504 -2.31 -32.31 27.27
C MET A 504 -3.56 -31.96 28.07
N ALA A 505 -4.69 -32.59 27.76
CA ALA A 505 -5.99 -32.30 28.38
C ALA A 505 -5.97 -32.40 29.92
N GLU A 506 -5.26 -33.39 30.46
CA GLU A 506 -5.21 -33.69 31.90
C GLU A 506 -4.36 -32.70 32.69
N GLN A 507 -3.46 -31.97 32.02
CA GLN A 507 -2.53 -31.05 32.66
C GLN A 507 -3.04 -29.61 32.69
N VAL A 508 -4.27 -29.36 32.21
CA VAL A 508 -4.85 -28.02 32.18
C VAL A 508 -5.13 -27.54 33.61
N ASP A 509 -4.77 -26.29 33.91
CA ASP A 509 -5.04 -25.64 35.18
C ASP A 509 -6.54 -25.40 35.36
N ARG A 510 -7.08 -25.78 36.52
CA ARG A 510 -8.52 -25.65 36.82
C ARG A 510 -9.02 -24.21 36.78
N ALA A 511 -8.15 -23.21 36.94
CA ALA A 511 -8.53 -21.80 36.83
C ALA A 511 -9.06 -21.40 35.45
N PHE A 512 -8.80 -22.20 34.40
CA PHE A 512 -9.35 -21.99 33.06
C PHE A 512 -10.81 -22.43 32.92
N GLU A 513 -11.32 -23.31 33.79
CA GLU A 513 -12.71 -23.82 33.71
C GLU A 513 -13.75 -22.69 33.80
N SER A 514 -13.46 -21.63 34.55
CA SER A 514 -14.36 -20.47 34.70
C SER A 514 -14.30 -19.45 33.56
N ARG A 515 -13.33 -19.58 32.65
CA ARG A 515 -13.10 -18.64 31.52
C ARG A 515 -13.36 -19.27 30.16
N ILE A 516 -13.45 -20.60 30.08
CA ILE A 516 -13.71 -21.34 28.85
C ILE A 516 -15.21 -21.62 28.75
N HIS A 517 -15.81 -21.24 27.63
CA HIS A 517 -17.24 -21.39 27.36
C HIS A 517 -17.60 -22.79 26.89
N PHE A 518 -16.69 -23.43 26.13
CA PHE A 518 -16.83 -24.81 25.73
C PHE A 518 -15.48 -25.51 25.65
N SER A 519 -15.46 -26.77 26.08
CA SER A 519 -14.30 -27.64 25.98
C SER A 519 -14.68 -28.88 25.17
N VAL A 520 -13.93 -29.16 24.10
CA VAL A 520 -14.15 -30.35 23.26
C VAL A 520 -12.91 -31.24 23.30
N TYR A 521 -13.11 -32.45 23.80
CA TYR A 521 -12.11 -33.50 23.77
C TYR A 521 -12.20 -34.31 22.48
N TYR A 522 -11.05 -34.48 21.82
CA TYR A 522 -10.86 -35.28 20.61
C TYR A 522 -10.21 -36.60 21.00
N PRO A 523 -10.99 -37.69 21.16
CA PRO A 523 -10.43 -39.01 21.39
C PRO A 523 -9.69 -39.51 20.15
N GLU A 524 -8.98 -40.63 20.30
CA GLU A 524 -8.49 -41.36 19.14
C GLU A 524 -9.63 -41.71 18.17
N LEU A 525 -9.35 -41.61 16.88
CA LEU A 525 -10.36 -41.85 15.84
C LEU A 525 -10.76 -43.32 15.85
N GLY A 526 -12.04 -43.60 16.07
CA GLY A 526 -12.62 -44.94 15.88
C GLY A 526 -12.68 -45.34 14.40
N VAL A 527 -12.97 -46.62 14.13
CA VAL A 527 -13.07 -47.18 12.78
C VAL A 527 -14.05 -46.40 11.90
N ALA A 528 -15.26 -46.11 12.41
CA ALA A 528 -16.27 -45.35 11.68
C ALA A 528 -15.80 -43.92 11.34
N ALA A 529 -15.09 -43.26 12.24
CA ALA A 529 -14.55 -41.92 12.01
C ALA A 529 -13.45 -41.94 10.92
N ARG A 530 -12.54 -42.92 10.97
CA ARG A 530 -11.51 -43.12 9.92
C ARG A 530 -12.15 -43.44 8.57
N LYS A 531 -13.19 -44.26 8.55
CA LYS A 531 -13.96 -44.59 7.33
C LYS A 531 -14.49 -43.31 6.66
N SER A 532 -15.11 -42.42 7.42
CA SER A 532 -15.61 -41.12 6.91
C SER A 532 -14.49 -40.21 6.40
N ILE A 533 -13.34 -40.18 7.09
CA ILE A 533 -12.18 -39.39 6.67
C ILE A 533 -11.59 -39.92 5.35
N TRP A 534 -11.38 -41.24 5.25
CA TRP A 534 -10.94 -41.89 4.02
C TRP A 534 -11.89 -41.57 2.86
N MET A 535 -13.19 -41.76 3.05
CA MET A 535 -14.20 -41.46 2.03
C MET A 535 -14.11 -39.99 1.59
N THR A 536 -13.95 -39.06 2.54
CA THR A 536 -13.84 -37.62 2.23
C THR A 536 -12.62 -37.31 1.35
N PHE A 537 -11.45 -37.87 1.68
CA PHE A 537 -10.23 -37.61 0.91
C PHE A 537 -10.21 -38.33 -0.44
N LEU A 538 -10.71 -39.56 -0.51
CA LEU A 538 -10.78 -40.35 -1.75
C LEU A 538 -11.81 -39.76 -2.73
N ASN A 539 -12.95 -39.28 -2.24
CA ASN A 539 -13.94 -38.59 -3.08
C ASN A 539 -13.39 -37.27 -3.66
N LYS A 540 -12.55 -36.55 -2.90
CA LYS A 540 -11.92 -35.31 -3.38
C LYS A 540 -10.99 -35.52 -4.58
N ILE A 541 -10.40 -36.70 -4.71
CA ILE A 541 -9.57 -37.09 -5.86
C ILE A 541 -10.33 -37.97 -6.86
N SER A 542 -11.66 -38.07 -6.70
CA SER A 542 -12.56 -38.84 -7.56
C SER A 542 -12.17 -40.32 -7.71
N LEU A 543 -11.64 -40.93 -6.64
CA LEU A 543 -11.41 -42.37 -6.61
C LEU A 543 -12.64 -43.09 -6.06
N ASP A 544 -13.27 -43.91 -6.90
CA ASP A 544 -14.35 -44.81 -6.49
C ASP A 544 -13.74 -46.03 -5.79
N VAL A 545 -14.13 -46.26 -4.54
CA VAL A 545 -13.59 -47.34 -3.71
C VAL A 545 -14.75 -48.19 -3.20
N SER A 546 -14.59 -49.52 -3.25
CA SER A 546 -15.60 -50.44 -2.76
C SER A 546 -15.83 -50.26 -1.25
N LYS A 547 -17.01 -50.65 -0.75
CA LYS A 547 -17.27 -50.62 0.70
C LYS A 547 -16.28 -51.49 1.47
N GLU A 548 -15.90 -52.64 0.89
CA GLU A 548 -14.96 -53.61 1.46
C GLU A 548 -13.55 -53.02 1.59
N ASP A 549 -13.07 -52.36 0.54
CA ASP A 549 -11.77 -51.67 0.58
C ASP A 549 -11.77 -50.52 1.58
N LEU A 550 -12.86 -49.76 1.65
CA LEU A 550 -12.98 -48.67 2.61
C LEU A 550 -13.02 -49.18 4.06
N ASP A 551 -13.68 -50.32 4.30
CA ASP A 551 -13.65 -51.00 5.59
C ASP A 551 -12.23 -51.46 5.93
N ARG A 552 -11.52 -52.13 5.01
CA ARG A 552 -10.11 -52.51 5.17
C ARG A 552 -9.21 -51.32 5.50
N LEU A 553 -9.29 -50.23 4.74
CA LEU A 553 -8.49 -49.02 4.96
C LEU A 553 -8.77 -48.37 6.34
N SER A 554 -9.99 -48.50 6.84
CA SER A 554 -10.40 -47.95 8.13
C SER A 554 -9.91 -48.76 9.34
N GLU A 555 -9.42 -49.98 9.15
CA GLU A 555 -8.83 -50.81 10.22
C GLU A 555 -7.46 -50.28 10.68
N HIS A 556 -6.71 -49.65 9.78
CA HIS A 556 -5.42 -49.04 10.10
C HIS A 556 -5.57 -47.95 11.17
N ARG A 557 -4.89 -48.10 12.30
CA ARG A 557 -4.91 -47.17 13.44
C ARG A 557 -4.07 -45.92 13.19
N ILE A 558 -4.49 -45.12 12.22
CA ILE A 558 -3.84 -43.87 11.83
C ILE A 558 -4.76 -42.68 12.05
N ASN A 559 -4.17 -41.51 12.33
CA ASN A 559 -4.90 -40.26 12.53
C ASN A 559 -5.29 -39.58 11.21
N GLY A 560 -6.16 -38.56 11.26
CA GLY A 560 -6.66 -37.89 10.06
C GLY A 560 -5.55 -37.22 9.21
N ARG A 561 -4.50 -36.70 9.87
CA ARG A 561 -3.33 -36.12 9.18
C ARG A 561 -2.54 -37.20 8.43
N GLN A 562 -2.35 -38.37 9.03
CA GLN A 562 -1.71 -39.51 8.39
C GLN A 562 -2.51 -40.00 7.19
N ILE A 563 -3.85 -40.11 7.31
CA ILE A 563 -4.72 -40.48 6.17
C ILE A 563 -4.54 -39.49 5.00
N LYS A 564 -4.59 -38.18 5.27
CA LYS A 564 -4.36 -37.15 4.25
C LYS A 564 -2.99 -37.31 3.56
N ASN A 565 -1.95 -37.53 4.35
CA ASN A 565 -0.59 -37.70 3.84
C ASN A 565 -0.47 -38.96 2.98
N VAL A 566 -1.09 -40.07 3.39
CA VAL A 566 -1.10 -41.31 2.61
C VAL A 566 -1.75 -41.06 1.24
N VAL A 567 -2.94 -40.46 1.19
CA VAL A 567 -3.64 -40.15 -0.06
C VAL A 567 -2.82 -39.21 -0.96
N SER A 568 -2.24 -38.16 -0.38
CA SER A 568 -1.43 -37.19 -1.15
C SER A 568 -0.15 -37.81 -1.71
N SER A 569 0.53 -38.65 -0.92
CA SER A 569 1.74 -39.36 -1.36
C SER A 569 1.41 -40.37 -2.45
N ALA A 570 0.33 -41.13 -2.29
CA ALA A 570 -0.13 -42.08 -3.29
C ALA A 570 -0.47 -41.36 -4.61
N GLN A 571 -1.13 -40.20 -4.55
CA GLN A 571 -1.42 -39.38 -5.74
C GLN A 571 -0.14 -38.91 -6.44
N THR A 572 0.88 -38.54 -5.66
CA THR A 572 2.18 -38.12 -6.19
C THR A 572 2.89 -39.27 -6.90
N ILE A 573 2.84 -40.47 -6.33
CA ILE A 573 3.39 -41.70 -6.93
C ILE A 573 2.67 -42.01 -8.25
N SER A 574 1.34 -41.95 -8.27
CA SER A 574 0.54 -42.15 -9.49
C SER A 574 0.98 -41.20 -10.62
N LEU A 575 1.11 -39.91 -10.30
CA LEU A 575 1.53 -38.88 -11.26
C LEU A 575 2.96 -39.12 -11.75
N ALA A 576 3.89 -39.51 -10.86
CA ALA A 576 5.26 -39.84 -11.22
C ALA A 576 5.35 -41.07 -12.13
N ASN A 577 4.45 -42.04 -11.95
CA ASN A 577 4.33 -43.24 -12.78
C ASN A 577 3.55 -43.00 -14.08
N GLY A 578 3.20 -41.75 -14.40
CA GLY A 578 2.46 -41.40 -15.62
C GLY A 578 0.98 -41.80 -15.61
N SER A 579 0.45 -42.23 -14.46
CA SER A 579 -0.97 -42.57 -14.31
C SER A 579 -1.76 -41.34 -13.83
N PRO A 580 -2.75 -40.86 -14.61
CA PRO A 580 -3.52 -39.66 -14.26
C PRO A 580 -4.56 -39.89 -13.16
N ARG A 581 -4.79 -41.14 -12.77
CA ARG A 581 -5.75 -41.53 -11.73
C ARG A 581 -5.05 -42.42 -10.72
N LEU A 582 -5.27 -42.10 -9.44
CA LEU A 582 -4.81 -42.90 -8.31
C LEU A 582 -5.37 -44.32 -8.41
N LYS A 583 -4.52 -45.31 -8.18
CA LYS A 583 -4.94 -46.71 -7.98
C LYS A 583 -4.82 -47.08 -6.51
N LEU A 584 -5.66 -48.00 -6.06
CA LEU A 584 -5.64 -48.49 -4.68
C LEU A 584 -4.27 -49.09 -4.29
N GLU A 585 -3.59 -49.72 -5.25
CA GLU A 585 -2.25 -50.30 -5.08
C GLU A 585 -1.23 -49.28 -4.55
N GLU A 586 -1.30 -48.03 -5.00
CA GLU A 586 -0.37 -46.97 -4.59
C GLU A 586 -0.63 -46.54 -3.14
N VAL A 587 -1.89 -46.58 -2.71
CA VAL A 587 -2.28 -46.37 -1.31
C VAL A 587 -1.70 -47.48 -0.44
N ASP A 588 -1.79 -48.73 -0.89
CA ASP A 588 -1.26 -49.89 -0.18
C ASP A 588 0.26 -49.85 -0.06
N VAL A 589 0.99 -49.40 -1.09
CA VAL A 589 2.45 -49.19 -1.03
C VAL A 589 2.81 -48.20 0.07
N VAL A 590 2.14 -47.04 0.12
CA VAL A 590 2.42 -46.01 1.14
C VAL A 590 2.06 -46.51 2.54
N LEU A 591 0.95 -47.24 2.69
CA LEU A 591 0.56 -47.86 3.95
C LEU A 591 1.56 -48.92 4.41
N GLY A 592 2.11 -49.72 3.49
CA GLY A 592 3.15 -50.71 3.78
C GLY A 592 4.40 -50.07 4.38
N VAL A 593 4.93 -49.02 3.75
CA VAL A 593 6.08 -48.27 4.27
C VAL A 593 5.80 -47.64 5.64
N LEU A 594 4.59 -47.10 5.83
CA LEU A 594 4.19 -46.53 7.11
C LEU A 594 4.07 -47.60 8.21
N HIS A 595 3.60 -48.81 7.85
CA HIS A 595 3.53 -49.95 8.77
C HIS A 595 4.91 -50.46 9.17
N ASP A 596 5.86 -50.56 8.22
CA ASP A 596 7.25 -50.96 8.48
C ASP A 596 7.90 -50.01 9.50
N TRP A 597 7.68 -48.70 9.34
CA TRP A 597 8.17 -47.69 10.29
C TRP A 597 7.53 -47.82 11.69
N GLN A 598 6.21 -48.03 11.74
CA GLN A 598 5.51 -48.22 13.02
C GLN A 598 6.02 -49.46 13.75
N SER A 599 6.23 -50.55 13.02
CA SER A 599 6.79 -51.79 13.56
C SER A 599 8.22 -51.60 14.08
N ALA A 600 9.07 -50.86 13.35
CA ALA A 600 10.44 -50.55 13.78
C ALA A 600 10.47 -49.67 15.05
N THR A 601 9.59 -48.67 15.13
CA THR A 601 9.52 -47.73 16.26
C THR A 601 8.79 -48.26 17.49
N GLN A 602 8.00 -49.32 17.36
CA GLN A 602 7.36 -50.05 18.47
C GLN A 602 8.24 -51.16 19.07
N THR A 603 9.47 -51.35 18.59
CA THR A 603 10.41 -52.29 19.23
C THR A 603 10.69 -51.81 20.67
N PRO A 604 10.45 -52.62 21.72
CA PRO A 604 10.64 -52.17 23.09
C PRO A 604 12.11 -51.81 23.31
N ALA A 605 12.34 -50.72 24.04
CA ALA A 605 13.62 -50.48 24.70
C ALA A 605 14.04 -51.79 25.37
N ARG A 606 15.18 -52.35 24.94
CA ARG A 606 15.78 -53.52 25.56
C ARG A 606 15.87 -53.25 27.06
N ALA A 607 15.23 -54.09 27.86
CA ALA A 607 15.43 -54.11 29.29
C ALA A 607 16.92 -54.27 29.59
N THR A 608 17.50 -53.28 30.24
CA THR A 608 18.79 -53.34 30.95
C THR A 608 18.58 -52.80 32.34
#